data_AF-A0A7W8A0G8-F1
#
_entry.id   AF-A0A7W8A0G8-F1
#
_cell.length_a   1.000
_cell.length_b   1.000
_cell.length_c   1.000
_cell.angle_alpha   90.00
_cell.angle_beta   90.00
_cell.angle_gamma   90.00
#
_symmetry.space_group_name_H-M   'P 1'
#
loop_
_entity.id
_entity.type
_entity.pdbx_description
1 polymer ?
#
loop_
_entity_poly.entity_id
_entity_poly.type
_entity_poly.pdbx_seq_one_letter_code
_entity_poly.pdbx_strand_id
1 'polypeptide(L)'
;MEIDLLLRLIAAAVLGAVIGIERQWRARMAGLRTNLLVAVGAALFVLLSAYGFAGATADPTRVAAQIVSGIGFLGAGVILREGFNIRGLNTAATLWCAAAVGSLAGAGMYLMATAGTFLIVGANTAMRPLGRFLDRRRAARRTRYRFEVRCWDDDQAHVRKLVVNALTRPELRLRSLQGQEADRRGQVEVIATVDSLRRDENLFESATSRLSLEPSVTSVSWTVEGEDDDDEDES
;
A
#
# COMPACT_ATOMS: atom_id res chain seq x y z
N MET A 1 -13.15 -27.52 36.92
CA MET A 1 -13.87 -27.57 35.63
C MET A 1 -14.26 -26.17 35.18
N GLU A 2 -15.09 -25.43 35.91
CA GLU A 2 -15.54 -24.09 35.50
C GLU A 2 -14.42 -23.05 35.35
N ILE A 3 -13.41 -23.09 36.22
CA ILE A 3 -12.24 -22.20 36.15
C ILE A 3 -11.46 -22.40 34.84
N ASP A 4 -11.32 -23.64 34.36
CA ASP A 4 -10.63 -23.93 33.10
C ASP A 4 -11.40 -23.32 31.90
N LEU A 5 -12.73 -23.45 31.91
CA LEU A 5 -13.59 -22.87 30.87
C LEU A 5 -13.48 -21.34 30.86
N LEU A 6 -13.45 -20.70 32.03
CA LEU A 6 -13.22 -19.26 32.16
C LEU A 6 -11.83 -18.86 31.63
N LEU A 7 -10.79 -19.62 31.95
CA LEU A 7 -9.44 -19.37 31.45
C LEU A 7 -9.37 -19.46 29.92
N ARG A 8 -10.08 -20.41 29.30
CA ARG A 8 -10.21 -20.50 27.83
C ARG A 8 -10.85 -19.27 27.21
N LEU A 9 -11.91 -18.74 27.83
CA LEU A 9 -12.58 -17.52 27.38
C LEU A 9 -11.70 -16.27 27.57
N ILE A 10 -11.01 -16.17 28.70
CA ILE A 10 -10.06 -15.07 28.96
C ILE A 10 -8.92 -15.12 27.95
N ALA A 11 -8.36 -16.31 27.68
CA ALA A 11 -7.32 -16.48 26.66
C ALA A 11 -7.83 -16.06 25.26
N ALA A 12 -9.02 -16.49 24.86
CA ALA A 12 -9.64 -16.08 23.60
C ALA A 12 -9.82 -14.55 23.52
N ALA A 13 -10.29 -13.93 24.60
CA ALA A 13 -10.48 -12.48 24.68
C ALA A 13 -9.14 -11.72 24.55
N VAL A 14 -8.12 -12.13 25.31
CA VAL A 14 -6.79 -11.51 25.30
C VAL A 14 -6.13 -11.66 23.93
N LEU A 15 -6.14 -12.87 23.35
CA LEU A 15 -5.52 -13.12 22.05
C LEU A 15 -6.26 -12.40 20.91
N GLY A 16 -7.60 -12.40 20.93
CA GLY A 16 -8.41 -11.60 20.00
C GLY A 16 -8.17 -10.10 20.16
N ALA A 17 -7.97 -9.62 21.40
CA ALA A 17 -7.62 -8.25 21.68
C ALA A 17 -6.26 -7.86 21.11
N VAL A 18 -5.23 -8.70 21.24
CA VAL A 18 -3.90 -8.46 20.67
C VAL A 18 -3.97 -8.28 19.15
N ILE A 19 -4.71 -9.14 18.44
CA ILE A 19 -4.96 -8.99 17.00
C ILE A 19 -5.68 -7.66 16.71
N GLY A 20 -6.68 -7.33 17.53
CA GLY A 20 -7.48 -6.13 17.39
C GLY A 20 -6.72 -4.82 17.65
N ILE A 21 -5.78 -4.79 18.61
CA ILE A 21 -4.91 -3.64 18.91
C ILE A 21 -4.00 -3.34 17.71
N GLU A 22 -3.34 -4.37 17.17
CA GLU A 22 -2.52 -4.26 15.96
C GLU A 22 -3.33 -3.64 14.81
N ARG A 23 -4.58 -4.06 14.67
CA ARG A 23 -5.49 -3.56 13.64
C ARG A 23 -5.96 -2.12 13.87
N GLN A 24 -6.27 -1.76 15.11
CA GLN A 24 -6.73 -0.42 15.45
C GLN A 24 -5.60 0.61 15.29
N TRP A 25 -4.37 0.28 15.71
CA TRP A 25 -3.19 1.13 15.46
C TRP A 25 -2.93 1.37 13.98
N ARG A 26 -3.40 0.49 13.09
CA ARG A 26 -3.30 0.64 11.63
C ARG A 26 -4.52 1.32 11.00
N ALA A 27 -5.43 1.91 11.80
CA ALA A 27 -6.63 2.63 11.36
C ALA A 27 -7.52 1.83 10.39
N ARG A 28 -7.71 0.52 10.63
CA ARG A 28 -8.56 -0.37 9.81
C ARG A 28 -10.01 -0.39 10.34
N MET A 29 -10.96 -0.71 9.46
CA MET A 29 -12.41 -0.72 9.75
C MET A 29 -12.85 -1.67 10.88
N ALA A 30 -12.17 -2.81 11.07
CA ALA A 30 -12.39 -3.68 12.23
C ALA A 30 -11.22 -3.58 13.21
N GLY A 31 -11.49 -3.03 14.39
CA GLY A 31 -10.49 -2.75 15.43
C GLY A 31 -10.54 -3.74 16.59
N LEU A 32 -10.14 -3.27 17.78
CA LEU A 32 -10.05 -4.04 19.03
C LEU A 32 -11.33 -4.80 19.37
N ARG A 33 -12.44 -4.07 19.47
CA ARG A 33 -13.74 -4.62 19.89
C ARG A 33 -14.21 -5.76 19.00
N THR A 34 -14.07 -5.63 17.68
CA THR A 34 -14.55 -6.62 16.71
C THR A 34 -13.76 -7.93 16.80
N ASN A 35 -12.43 -7.86 16.81
CA ASN A 35 -11.59 -9.06 16.85
C ASN A 35 -11.73 -9.81 18.19
N LEU A 36 -11.85 -9.07 19.29
CA LEU A 36 -12.14 -9.64 20.60
C LEU A 36 -13.48 -10.39 20.59
N LEU A 37 -14.57 -9.75 20.14
CA LEU A 37 -15.90 -10.37 20.13
C LEU A 37 -15.96 -11.61 19.23
N VAL A 38 -15.28 -11.57 18.08
CA VAL A 38 -15.20 -12.71 17.17
C VAL A 38 -14.45 -13.88 17.81
N ALA A 39 -13.30 -13.64 18.44
CA ALA A 39 -12.54 -14.70 19.11
C ALA A 39 -13.31 -15.29 20.31
N VAL A 40 -13.94 -14.45 21.14
CA VAL A 40 -14.75 -14.91 22.28
C VAL A 40 -15.97 -15.69 21.80
N GLY A 41 -16.68 -15.22 20.77
CA GLY A 41 -17.83 -15.93 20.20
C GLY A 41 -17.45 -17.31 19.67
N ALA A 42 -16.34 -17.42 18.94
CA ALA A 42 -15.82 -18.70 18.46
C ALA A 42 -15.47 -19.65 19.64
N ALA A 43 -14.81 -19.14 20.68
CA ALA A 43 -14.51 -19.92 21.88
C ALA A 43 -15.78 -20.42 22.58
N LEU A 44 -16.81 -19.56 22.71
CA LEU A 44 -18.10 -19.93 23.30
C LEU A 44 -18.79 -21.05 22.50
N PHE A 45 -18.76 -21.00 21.16
CA PHE A 45 -19.34 -22.08 20.34
C PHE A 45 -18.59 -23.41 20.52
N VAL A 46 -17.25 -23.37 20.62
CA VAL A 46 -16.45 -24.58 20.90
C VAL A 46 -16.79 -25.14 22.28
N LEU A 47 -16.89 -24.29 23.30
CA LEU A 47 -17.26 -24.73 24.65
C LEU A 47 -18.69 -25.28 24.72
N LEU A 48 -19.64 -24.61 24.06
CA LEU A 48 -21.03 -25.07 23.96
C LEU A 48 -21.10 -26.45 23.30
N SER A 49 -20.33 -26.66 22.23
CA SER A 49 -20.24 -27.96 21.57
C SER A 49 -19.68 -29.05 22.46
N ALA A 50 -18.64 -28.75 23.22
CA ALA A 50 -17.91 -29.74 24.00
C ALA A 50 -18.61 -30.09 25.33
N TYR A 51 -19.31 -29.14 25.94
CA TYR A 51 -19.84 -29.27 27.30
C TYR A 51 -21.34 -29.00 27.43
N GLY A 52 -21.99 -28.39 26.43
CA GLY A 52 -23.40 -27.97 26.51
C GLY A 52 -24.42 -29.07 26.16
N PHE A 53 -23.98 -30.16 25.53
CA PHE A 53 -24.86 -31.25 25.08
C PHE A 53 -24.46 -32.57 25.75
N ALA A 54 -24.83 -32.73 27.03
CA ALA A 54 -24.59 -33.97 27.76
C ALA A 54 -25.31 -35.16 27.09
N GLY A 55 -24.58 -36.25 26.81
CA GLY A 55 -25.13 -37.49 26.26
C GLY A 55 -25.29 -37.54 24.73
N ALA A 56 -25.08 -36.43 24.01
CA ALA A 56 -24.97 -36.43 22.56
C ALA A 56 -23.49 -36.59 22.15
N THR A 57 -23.21 -37.32 21.08
CA THR A 57 -21.88 -37.31 20.47
C THR A 57 -21.58 -35.90 19.97
N ALA A 58 -20.86 -35.12 20.76
CA ALA A 58 -20.32 -33.84 20.34
C ALA A 58 -19.46 -34.08 19.08
N ASP A 59 -19.70 -33.29 18.03
CA ASP A 59 -18.90 -33.30 16.81
C ASP A 59 -18.15 -31.97 16.69
N PRO A 60 -16.93 -31.88 17.25
CA PRO A 60 -16.11 -30.67 17.18
C PRO A 60 -15.85 -30.20 15.75
N THR A 61 -15.81 -31.13 14.79
CA THR A 61 -15.55 -30.84 13.37
C THR A 61 -16.71 -30.07 12.76
N ARG A 62 -17.95 -30.46 13.10
CA ARG A 62 -19.16 -29.74 12.65
C ARG A 62 -19.21 -28.32 13.18
N VAL A 63 -18.90 -28.11 14.46
CA VAL A 63 -18.91 -26.76 15.03
C VAL A 63 -17.79 -25.89 14.45
N ALA A 64 -16.59 -26.43 14.27
CA ALA A 64 -15.52 -25.71 13.58
C ALA A 64 -15.94 -25.28 12.15
N ALA A 65 -16.58 -26.17 11.39
CA ALA A 65 -17.09 -25.85 10.06
C ALA A 65 -18.15 -24.74 10.08
N GLN A 66 -19.05 -24.76 11.07
CA GLN A 66 -20.08 -23.72 11.20
C GLN A 66 -19.50 -22.35 11.62
N ILE A 67 -18.47 -22.32 12.46
CA ILE A 67 -17.75 -21.08 12.80
C ILE A 67 -17.11 -20.50 11.53
N VAL A 68 -16.43 -21.32 10.73
CA VAL A 68 -15.81 -20.90 9.46
C VAL A 68 -16.85 -20.31 8.51
N SER A 69 -17.99 -20.99 8.35
CA SER A 69 -19.10 -20.53 7.51
C SER A 69 -19.69 -19.20 8.01
N GLY A 70 -19.95 -19.10 9.32
CA GLY A 70 -20.50 -17.89 9.94
C GLY A 70 -19.61 -16.65 9.78
N ILE A 71 -18.28 -16.83 9.89
CA ILE A 71 -17.34 -15.73 9.62
C ILE A 71 -17.27 -15.40 8.13
N GLY A 72 -17.43 -16.38 7.23
CA GLY A 72 -17.56 -16.13 5.80
C GLY A 72 -18.71 -15.18 5.48
N PHE A 73 -19.87 -15.37 6.13
CA PHE A 73 -21.01 -14.47 6.01
C PHE A 73 -20.72 -13.05 6.54
N LEU A 74 -20.14 -12.92 7.74
CA LEU A 74 -19.75 -11.61 8.28
C LEU A 74 -18.68 -10.92 7.40
N GLY A 75 -17.76 -11.70 6.84
CA GLY A 75 -16.71 -11.22 5.94
C GLY A 75 -17.27 -10.60 4.67
N ALA A 76 -18.33 -11.18 4.09
CA ALA A 76 -19.02 -10.59 2.94
C ALA A 76 -19.59 -9.20 3.26
N GLY A 77 -20.10 -8.98 4.49
CA GLY A 77 -20.60 -7.67 4.92
C GLY A 77 -19.52 -6.59 5.12
N VAL A 78 -18.27 -6.99 5.34
CA VAL A 78 -17.13 -6.06 5.52
C VAL A 78 -16.40 -5.77 4.20
N ILE A 79 -16.57 -6.63 3.19
CA ILE A 79 -15.95 -6.46 1.87
C ILE A 79 -16.86 -5.56 1.02
N LEU A 80 -16.39 -4.35 0.76
CA LEU A 80 -17.13 -3.32 0.02
C LEU A 80 -16.44 -3.06 -1.31
N ARG A 81 -17.22 -3.02 -2.39
CA ARG A 81 -16.73 -2.65 -3.72
C ARG A 81 -17.05 -1.19 -4.00
N GLU A 82 -16.01 -0.37 -4.15
CA GLU A 82 -16.11 1.04 -4.56
C GLU A 82 -15.52 1.17 -5.98
N GLY A 83 -16.38 1.11 -6.99
CA GLY A 83 -15.96 1.12 -8.40
C GLY A 83 -15.07 -0.08 -8.76
N PHE A 84 -13.83 0.20 -9.17
CA PHE A 84 -12.81 -0.81 -9.47
C PHE A 84 -12.00 -1.27 -8.25
N ASN A 85 -12.18 -0.64 -7.09
CA ASN A 85 -11.39 -0.94 -5.90
C ASN A 85 -12.19 -1.78 -4.88
N ILE A 86 -11.56 -2.82 -4.32
CA ILE A 86 -12.17 -3.66 -3.28
C ILE A 86 -11.54 -3.29 -1.93
N ARG A 87 -12.38 -2.84 -1.00
CA ARG A 87 -12.00 -2.54 0.38
C ARG A 87 -12.45 -3.66 1.30
N GLY A 88 -11.77 -3.80 2.44
CA GLY A 88 -12.18 -4.74 3.49
C GLY A 88 -11.62 -6.17 3.39
N LEU A 89 -10.96 -6.57 2.30
CA LEU A 89 -10.37 -7.92 2.13
C LEU A 89 -9.48 -8.35 3.30
N ASN A 90 -8.44 -7.57 3.66
CA ASN A 90 -7.59 -7.97 4.80
C ASN A 90 -8.35 -7.90 6.12
N THR A 91 -9.42 -7.10 6.22
CA THR A 91 -10.23 -7.01 7.44
C THR A 91 -11.00 -8.32 7.61
N ALA A 92 -11.68 -8.78 6.56
CA ALA A 92 -12.36 -10.08 6.54
C ALA A 92 -11.38 -11.24 6.84
N ALA A 93 -10.21 -11.26 6.22
CA ALA A 93 -9.19 -12.28 6.49
C ALA A 93 -8.74 -12.29 7.97
N THR A 94 -8.60 -11.12 8.60
CA THR A 94 -8.19 -11.05 10.01
C THR A 94 -9.29 -11.46 10.97
N LEU A 95 -10.55 -11.15 10.67
CA LEU A 95 -11.68 -11.68 11.45
C LEU A 95 -11.75 -13.21 11.34
N TRP A 96 -11.49 -13.77 10.16
CA TRP A 96 -11.40 -15.21 9.96
C TRP A 96 -10.31 -15.85 10.82
N CYS A 97 -9.11 -15.26 10.83
CA CYS A 97 -8.03 -15.71 11.70
C CYS A 97 -8.34 -15.54 13.20
N ALA A 98 -8.99 -14.44 13.61
CA ALA A 98 -9.37 -14.21 15.00
C ALA A 98 -10.37 -15.26 15.50
N ALA A 99 -11.31 -15.68 14.65
CA ALA A 99 -12.23 -16.77 14.97
C ALA A 99 -11.49 -18.10 15.15
N ALA A 100 -10.53 -18.42 14.27
CA ALA A 100 -9.71 -19.62 14.40
C ALA A 100 -8.91 -19.64 15.72
N VAL A 101 -8.31 -18.51 16.10
CA VAL A 101 -7.62 -18.34 17.39
C VAL A 101 -8.58 -18.52 18.57
N GLY A 102 -9.77 -17.94 18.48
CA GLY A 102 -10.84 -18.14 19.46
C GLY A 102 -11.23 -19.60 19.62
N SER A 103 -11.42 -20.31 18.51
CA SER A 103 -11.73 -21.76 18.50
C SER A 103 -10.62 -22.58 19.16
N LEU A 104 -9.34 -22.30 18.84
CA LEU A 104 -8.20 -22.96 19.46
C LEU A 104 -8.14 -22.72 20.97
N ALA A 105 -8.37 -21.48 21.41
CA ALA A 105 -8.44 -21.14 22.84
C ALA A 105 -9.62 -21.84 23.53
N GLY A 106 -10.80 -21.88 22.91
CA GLY A 106 -11.98 -22.63 23.40
C GLY A 106 -11.74 -24.14 23.49
N ALA A 107 -10.92 -24.69 22.58
CA ALA A 107 -10.50 -26.09 22.62
C ALA A 107 -9.43 -26.37 23.69
N GLY A 108 -8.88 -25.35 24.36
CA GLY A 108 -7.79 -25.46 25.33
C GLY A 108 -6.39 -25.52 24.69
N MET A 109 -6.27 -25.30 23.38
CA MET A 109 -5.00 -25.36 22.63
C MET A 109 -4.23 -24.03 22.72
N TYR A 110 -3.84 -23.63 23.93
CA TYR A 110 -3.23 -22.31 24.21
C TYR A 110 -1.96 -22.05 23.41
N LEU A 111 -1.09 -23.06 23.22
CA LEU A 111 0.15 -22.91 22.46
C LEU A 111 -0.14 -22.59 20.99
N MET A 112 -1.11 -23.28 20.38
CA MET A 112 -1.47 -23.04 18.98
C MET A 112 -2.22 -21.72 18.81
N ALA A 113 -3.07 -21.36 19.77
CA ALA A 113 -3.77 -20.07 19.78
C ALA A 113 -2.78 -18.90 19.87
N THR A 114 -1.83 -18.96 20.80
CA THR A 114 -0.79 -17.93 21.00
C THR A 114 0.15 -17.84 19.79
N ALA A 115 0.69 -18.97 19.31
CA ALA A 115 1.54 -19.00 18.12
C ALA A 115 0.81 -18.45 16.87
N GLY A 116 -0.45 -18.84 16.68
CA GLY A 116 -1.31 -18.33 15.62
C GLY A 116 -1.47 -16.81 15.70
N THR A 117 -1.80 -16.28 16.89
CA THR A 117 -1.91 -14.83 17.12
C THR A 117 -0.64 -14.08 16.73
N PHE A 118 0.53 -14.54 17.17
CA PHE A 118 1.80 -13.88 16.83
C PHE A 118 2.11 -13.96 15.33
N LEU A 119 1.81 -15.09 14.68
CA LEU A 119 2.00 -15.24 13.23
C LEU A 119 1.08 -14.31 12.44
N ILE A 120 -0.18 -14.16 12.85
CA ILE A 120 -1.14 -13.23 12.24
C ILE A 120 -0.64 -11.79 12.38
N VAL A 121 -0.28 -11.37 13.59
CA VAL A 121 0.25 -10.03 13.89
C VAL A 121 1.56 -9.77 13.13
N GLY A 122 2.45 -10.75 13.09
CA GLY A 122 3.71 -10.71 12.34
C GLY A 122 3.50 -10.55 10.84
N ALA A 123 2.65 -11.38 10.24
CA ALA A 123 2.31 -11.31 8.82
C ALA A 123 1.70 -9.94 8.44
N ASN A 124 0.78 -9.44 9.27
CA ASN A 124 0.16 -8.13 9.06
C ASN A 124 1.17 -6.98 9.16
N THR A 125 2.19 -7.14 10.00
CA THR A 125 3.22 -6.12 10.23
C THR A 125 4.32 -6.15 9.16
N ALA A 126 4.77 -7.34 8.76
CA ALA A 126 5.85 -7.55 7.80
C ALA A 126 5.49 -7.16 6.35
N MET A 127 4.19 -7.11 6.03
CA MET A 127 3.75 -6.79 4.66
C MET A 127 4.07 -5.33 4.25
N ARG A 128 4.16 -4.38 5.21
CA ARG A 128 4.52 -2.98 4.93
C ARG A 128 6.00 -2.76 4.56
N PRO A 129 6.99 -3.27 5.32
CA PRO A 129 8.38 -3.16 4.91
C PRO A 129 8.63 -3.91 3.60
N LEU A 130 7.94 -5.03 3.35
CA LEU A 130 8.08 -5.76 2.09
C LEU A 130 7.57 -4.97 0.88
N GLY A 131 6.42 -4.32 1.00
CA GLY A 131 5.90 -3.41 -0.04
C GLY A 131 6.84 -2.22 -0.28
N ARG A 132 7.35 -1.60 0.80
CA ARG A 132 8.32 -0.50 0.69
C ARG A 132 9.67 -0.94 0.14
N PHE A 133 10.10 -2.17 0.40
CA PHE A 133 11.34 -2.71 -0.13
C PHE A 133 11.21 -2.99 -1.64
N LEU A 134 10.08 -3.55 -2.09
CA LEU A 134 9.76 -3.69 -3.50
C LEU A 134 9.61 -2.33 -4.20
N ASP A 135 8.92 -1.38 -3.57
CA ASP A 135 8.73 -0.04 -4.12
C ASP A 135 10.04 0.76 -4.14
N ARG A 136 10.93 0.59 -3.15
CA ARG A 136 12.28 1.17 -3.19
C ARG A 136 13.10 0.59 -4.34
N ARG A 137 13.02 -0.72 -4.62
CA ARG A 137 13.66 -1.31 -5.81
C ARG A 137 13.08 -0.78 -7.13
N ARG A 138 11.79 -0.42 -7.17
CA ARG A 138 11.18 0.24 -8.33
C ARG A 138 11.50 1.73 -8.43
N ALA A 139 11.57 2.43 -7.30
CA ALA A 139 11.92 3.85 -7.22
C ALA A 139 13.40 4.09 -7.56
N ALA A 140 14.28 3.15 -7.21
CA ALA A 140 15.69 3.15 -7.65
C ALA A 140 15.87 3.00 -9.18
N ARG A 141 14.80 2.78 -9.93
CA ARG A 141 14.80 2.79 -11.41
C ARG A 141 14.16 4.04 -12.00
N ARG A 142 13.83 5.05 -11.19
CA ARG A 142 13.38 6.34 -11.72
C ARG A 142 14.56 7.21 -12.07
N THR A 143 14.78 7.38 -13.36
CA THR A 143 15.73 8.37 -13.87
C THR A 143 15.03 9.72 -13.92
N ARG A 144 15.66 10.73 -13.33
CA ARG A 144 15.18 12.10 -13.39
C ARG A 144 15.89 12.81 -14.53
N TYR A 145 15.11 13.52 -15.32
CA TYR A 145 15.60 14.27 -16.46
C TYR A 145 15.34 15.75 -16.23
N ARG A 146 16.33 16.57 -16.54
CA ARG A 146 16.21 18.02 -16.62
C ARG A 146 16.10 18.39 -18.09
N PHE A 147 15.07 19.16 -18.43
CA PHE A 147 14.83 19.61 -19.80
C PHE A 147 14.84 21.14 -19.81
N GLU A 148 15.69 21.72 -20.65
CA GLU A 148 15.96 23.16 -20.66
C GLU A 148 15.65 23.70 -22.06
N VAL A 149 14.82 24.74 -22.11
CA VAL A 149 14.42 25.38 -23.36
C VAL A 149 14.62 26.88 -23.24
N ARG A 150 15.43 27.45 -24.12
CA ARG A 150 15.65 28.91 -24.18
C ARG A 150 14.71 29.55 -25.19
N CYS A 151 14.08 30.64 -24.80
CA CYS A 151 13.20 31.44 -25.65
C CYS A 151 13.31 32.92 -25.30
N TRP A 152 12.66 33.78 -26.10
CA TRP A 152 12.50 35.19 -25.74
C TRP A 152 11.40 35.35 -24.68
N ASP A 153 11.47 36.44 -23.91
CA ASP A 153 10.51 36.73 -22.84
C ASP A 153 9.06 36.81 -23.37
N ASP A 154 8.88 37.45 -24.53
CA ASP A 154 7.58 37.55 -25.23
C ASP A 154 6.97 36.18 -25.58
N ASP A 155 7.82 35.17 -25.79
CA ASP A 155 7.44 33.81 -26.17
C ASP A 155 7.31 32.85 -24.97
N GLN A 156 7.70 33.26 -23.77
CA GLN A 156 7.81 32.38 -22.59
C GLN A 156 6.53 31.59 -22.32
N ALA A 157 5.37 32.25 -22.37
CA ALA A 157 4.07 31.62 -22.13
C ALA A 157 3.71 30.58 -23.20
N HIS A 158 4.12 30.81 -24.45
CA HIS A 158 3.92 29.87 -25.55
C HIS A 158 4.84 28.66 -25.40
N VAL A 159 6.13 28.87 -25.15
CA VAL A 159 7.12 27.80 -24.96
C VAL A 159 6.79 26.93 -23.75
N ARG A 160 6.32 27.48 -22.63
CA ARG A 160 5.86 26.68 -21.48
C ARG A 160 4.74 25.71 -21.87
N LYS A 161 3.79 26.12 -22.71
CA LYS A 161 2.72 25.23 -23.20
C LYS A 161 3.28 24.13 -24.11
N LEU A 162 4.20 24.47 -25.02
CA LEU A 162 4.86 23.51 -25.90
C LEU A 162 5.63 22.45 -25.10
N VAL A 163 6.39 22.86 -24.09
CA VAL A 163 7.15 21.98 -23.19
C VAL A 163 6.20 21.05 -22.43
N VAL A 164 5.13 21.57 -21.84
CA VAL A 164 4.13 20.74 -21.14
C VAL A 164 3.52 19.73 -22.11
N ASN A 165 3.14 20.13 -23.33
CA ASN A 165 2.55 19.24 -24.32
C ASN A 165 3.53 18.16 -24.79
N ALA A 166 4.81 18.50 -24.99
CA ALA A 166 5.84 17.54 -25.41
C ALA A 166 6.14 16.50 -24.33
N LEU A 167 6.06 16.91 -23.05
CA LEU A 167 6.38 16.09 -21.88
C LEU A 167 5.15 15.43 -21.22
N THR A 168 3.92 15.75 -21.66
CA THR A 168 2.69 15.09 -21.19
C THR A 168 2.54 13.74 -21.88
N ARG A 169 3.26 12.73 -21.37
CA ARG A 169 3.15 11.33 -21.80
C ARG A 169 2.77 10.44 -20.62
N PRO A 170 2.07 9.31 -20.83
CA PRO A 170 1.70 8.38 -19.76
C PRO A 170 2.89 7.90 -18.91
N GLU A 171 4.07 7.82 -19.51
CA GLU A 171 5.31 7.30 -18.93
C GLU A 171 6.09 8.37 -18.14
N LEU A 172 5.78 9.65 -18.36
CA LEU A 172 6.48 10.80 -17.80
C LEU A 172 5.65 11.46 -16.71
N ARG A 173 6.30 11.84 -15.61
CA ARG A 173 5.68 12.68 -14.57
C ARG A 173 6.42 14.00 -14.46
N LEU A 174 5.80 15.06 -14.96
CA LEU A 174 6.27 16.42 -14.76
C LEU A 174 6.22 16.78 -13.27
N ARG A 175 7.36 17.18 -12.72
CA ARG A 175 7.52 17.59 -11.31
C ARG A 175 7.41 19.09 -11.14
N SER A 176 8.08 19.83 -12.00
CA SER A 176 8.19 21.28 -11.96
C SER A 176 8.38 21.82 -13.36
N LEU A 177 7.90 23.06 -13.55
CA LEU A 177 8.14 23.87 -14.74
C LEU A 177 8.38 25.30 -14.29
N GLN A 178 9.62 25.73 -14.34
CA GLN A 178 10.06 27.05 -13.89
C GLN A 178 10.60 27.84 -15.09
N GLY A 179 10.47 29.16 -15.06
CA GLY A 179 11.10 30.06 -16.01
C GLY A 179 12.07 30.94 -15.24
N GLN A 180 13.31 31.02 -15.70
CA GLN A 180 14.37 31.83 -15.10
C GLN A 180 14.96 32.77 -16.17
N GLU A 181 15.36 33.98 -15.78
CA GLU A 181 16.06 34.89 -16.70
C GLU A 181 17.38 34.25 -17.14
N ALA A 182 17.64 34.26 -18.45
CA ALA A 182 18.87 33.74 -19.01
C ALA A 182 19.98 34.81 -19.03
N ASP A 183 21.21 34.39 -19.30
CA ASP A 183 22.42 35.23 -19.25
C ASP A 183 22.39 36.42 -20.26
N ARG A 184 21.55 36.34 -21.30
CA ARG A 184 21.33 37.41 -22.28
C ARG A 184 20.05 38.18 -21.97
N ARG A 185 20.13 39.52 -22.01
CA ARG A 185 18.97 40.41 -21.88
C ARG A 185 17.84 40.03 -22.83
N GLY A 186 16.65 39.78 -22.27
CA GLY A 186 15.43 39.44 -23.00
C GLY A 186 15.23 37.95 -23.29
N GLN A 187 16.18 37.08 -22.91
CA GLN A 187 16.01 35.62 -23.01
C GLN A 187 15.60 35.02 -21.66
N VAL A 188 14.77 33.98 -21.75
CA VAL A 188 14.26 33.22 -20.62
C VAL A 188 14.57 31.75 -20.85
N GLU A 189 15.01 31.07 -19.80
CA GLU A 189 15.23 29.64 -19.78
C GLU A 189 14.08 28.95 -19.03
N VAL A 190 13.36 28.08 -19.75
CA VAL A 190 12.28 27.27 -19.21
C VAL A 190 12.84 25.91 -18.83
N ILE A 191 12.87 25.64 -17.53
CA ILE A 191 13.42 24.40 -16.96
C ILE A 191 12.24 23.51 -16.52
N ALA A 192 12.17 22.31 -17.09
CA ALA A 192 11.22 21.27 -16.73
C ALA A 192 11.92 20.07 -16.11
N THR A 193 11.52 19.67 -14.90
CA THR A 193 12.02 18.46 -14.26
C THR A 193 11.01 17.34 -14.43
N VAL A 194 11.45 16.19 -14.93
CA VAL A 194 10.58 15.06 -15.25
C VAL A 194 11.14 13.78 -14.65
N ASP A 195 10.28 13.01 -13.97
CA ASP A 195 10.62 11.64 -13.55
C ASP A 195 10.10 10.65 -14.61
N SER A 196 10.96 9.74 -15.07
CA SER A 196 10.55 8.59 -15.88
C SER A 196 10.68 7.28 -15.09
N LEU A 197 9.76 6.33 -15.31
CA LEU A 197 9.82 4.99 -14.73
C LEU A 197 10.80 4.04 -15.46
N ARG A 198 11.26 4.43 -16.66
CA ARG A 198 12.22 3.71 -17.50
C ARG A 198 13.18 4.70 -18.15
N ARG A 199 14.48 4.35 -18.23
CA ARG A 199 15.43 5.10 -19.05
C ARG A 199 15.03 4.90 -20.52
N ASP A 200 14.51 5.94 -21.15
CA ASP A 200 14.04 5.93 -22.54
C ASP A 200 14.38 7.27 -23.17
N GLU A 201 15.62 7.36 -23.67
CA GLU A 201 16.22 8.57 -24.25
C GLU A 201 15.47 9.01 -25.52
N ASN A 202 14.89 8.06 -26.26
CA ASN A 202 14.10 8.33 -27.47
C ASN A 202 12.91 9.27 -27.21
N LEU A 203 12.30 9.20 -26.01
CA LEU A 203 11.20 10.08 -25.63
C LEU A 203 11.65 11.54 -25.58
N PHE A 204 12.84 11.77 -25.04
CA PHE A 204 13.46 13.09 -24.88
C PHE A 204 14.05 13.58 -26.20
N GLU A 205 14.73 12.73 -26.96
CA GLU A 205 15.19 13.07 -28.33
C GLU A 205 14.03 13.50 -29.23
N SER A 206 12.92 12.77 -29.20
CA SER A 206 11.71 13.12 -29.96
C SER A 206 11.09 14.44 -29.49
N ALA A 207 11.16 14.75 -28.19
CA ALA A 207 10.67 16.02 -27.65
C ALA A 207 11.59 17.18 -28.06
N THR A 208 12.91 16.99 -27.97
CA THR A 208 13.93 17.95 -28.41
C THR A 208 13.82 18.26 -29.89
N SER A 209 13.70 17.24 -30.74
CA SER A 209 13.58 17.42 -32.18
C SER A 209 12.32 18.22 -32.55
N ARG A 210 11.19 17.96 -31.88
CA ARG A 210 9.95 18.73 -32.12
C ARG A 210 10.06 20.18 -31.63
N LEU A 211 10.60 20.40 -30.44
CA LEU A 211 10.71 21.75 -29.87
C LEU A 211 11.76 22.59 -30.60
N SER A 212 12.83 21.98 -31.12
CA SER A 212 13.85 22.67 -31.90
C SER A 212 13.35 23.17 -33.26
N LEU A 213 12.20 22.67 -33.74
CA LEU A 213 11.57 23.12 -34.99
C LEU A 213 10.64 24.32 -34.79
N GLU A 214 10.37 24.71 -33.55
CA GLU A 214 9.46 25.82 -33.23
C GLU A 214 10.18 27.17 -33.33
N PRO A 215 9.66 28.17 -34.07
CA PRO A 215 10.35 29.45 -34.31
C PRO A 215 10.67 30.25 -33.04
N SER A 216 9.84 30.09 -32.00
CA SER A 216 9.97 30.75 -30.70
C SER A 216 11.04 30.13 -29.80
N VAL A 217 11.64 29.00 -30.21
CA VAL A 217 12.66 28.28 -29.44
C VAL A 217 14.04 28.59 -29.98
N THR A 218 14.93 29.06 -29.11
CA THR A 218 16.33 29.39 -29.46
C THR A 218 17.25 28.19 -29.31
N SER A 219 17.08 27.43 -28.22
CA SER A 219 17.84 26.20 -27.97
C SER A 219 17.08 25.25 -27.06
N VAL A 220 17.36 23.96 -27.19
CA VAL A 220 16.79 22.90 -26.36
C VAL A 220 17.89 21.94 -25.95
N SER A 221 17.98 21.63 -24.67
CA SER A 221 18.89 20.62 -24.11
C SER A 221 18.14 19.75 -23.10
N TRP A 222 18.67 18.55 -22.87
CA TRP A 222 18.22 17.70 -21.79
C TRP A 222 19.41 16.98 -21.18
N THR A 223 19.39 16.81 -19.86
CA THR A 223 20.41 16.04 -19.14
C THR A 223 19.74 15.10 -18.13
N VAL A 224 20.46 14.05 -17.74
CA VAL A 224 20.03 13.17 -16.65
C VAL A 224 20.53 13.77 -15.35
N GLU A 225 19.62 14.10 -14.44
CA GLU A 225 19.97 14.71 -13.16
C GLU A 225 20.79 13.69 -12.33
N GLY A 226 22.11 13.93 -12.23
CA GLY A 226 23.09 13.05 -11.58
C GLY A 226 24.19 12.48 -12.47
N GLU A 227 24.22 12.77 -13.79
CA GLU A 227 25.36 12.46 -14.69
C GLU A 227 26.31 13.67 -14.88
N ASP A 228 25.94 14.90 -14.47
CA ASP A 228 26.70 16.14 -14.73
C ASP A 228 27.77 16.52 -13.67
N ASP A 229 27.97 15.74 -12.59
CA ASP A 229 28.96 16.07 -11.54
C ASP A 229 30.41 15.64 -11.91
N ASP A 230 30.61 14.96 -13.06
CA ASP A 230 31.93 14.41 -13.46
C ASP A 230 32.65 15.23 -14.55
N ASP A 231 32.01 16.21 -15.20
CA ASP A 231 32.59 16.94 -16.36
C ASP A 231 33.09 18.37 -16.07
N GLU A 232 32.94 18.89 -14.84
CA GLU A 232 33.41 20.25 -14.47
C GLU A 232 34.86 20.31 -13.90
N ASP A 233 35.54 19.17 -13.70
CA ASP A 233 36.89 19.12 -13.09
C ASP A 233 38.07 18.93 -14.10
N GLU A 234 37.82 18.91 -15.41
CA GLU A 234 38.88 18.89 -16.44
C GLU A 234 38.91 20.19 -17.28
N SER A 235 39.36 21.29 -16.68
CA SER A 235 39.94 22.42 -17.44
C SER A 235 41.02 23.19 -16.68
#